data_AF-A0A328S996-F1
#
_entry.id   AF-A0A328S996-F1
#
_cell.length_a   1.000
_cell.length_b   1.000
_cell.length_c   1.000
_cell.angle_alpha   90.00
_cell.angle_beta   90.00
_cell.angle_gamma   90.00
#
_symmetry.space_group_name_H-M   'P 1'
#
loop_
_entity.id
_entity.type
_entity.pdbx_description
1 polymer ?
#
loop_
_entity_poly.entity_id
_entity_poly.type
_entity_poly.pdbx_seq_one_letter_code
_entity_poly.pdbx_strand_id
1 'polypeptide(L)'
;MTNAMDIKAIEKPGVLSKLTSFIADRNVNIVYTQVYRESSDYASTYIEVEDVDDFDLLVKDIEQVPEVLSVKKSPSMDKIWGKRIIIIGGGAQVSQVALGAITEADRHNIRGERISVDTLPIVGEEKLAESVKAVLSLPRVGVLVLAGSLMGGTIVDSIKEVKSHSDIKIISLNMVGSVRDYADLVVTDPVQAGVMAVMTVANTAKFDIDRVKEAL
;
A
#
# COMPACT_ATOMS: atom_id res chain seq x y z
N MET A 1 4.33 -17.84 10.03
CA MET A 1 3.77 -17.94 8.64
C MET A 1 2.47 -17.15 8.62
N THR A 2 2.20 -16.36 7.59
CA THR A 2 0.96 -15.57 7.49
C THR A 2 -0.13 -16.36 6.75
N ASN A 3 -1.28 -16.53 7.38
CA ASN A 3 -2.48 -17.10 6.78
C ASN A 3 -3.56 -16.03 6.66
N ALA A 4 -4.43 -16.14 5.66
CA ALA A 4 -5.49 -15.16 5.46
C ALA A 4 -6.84 -15.81 5.18
N MET A 5 -7.90 -15.13 5.58
CA MET A 5 -9.28 -15.54 5.33
C MET A 5 -10.17 -14.35 5.06
N ASP A 6 -11.20 -14.60 4.27
CA ASP A 6 -12.31 -13.70 4.02
C ASP A 6 -13.56 -14.23 4.74
N ILE A 7 -14.13 -13.40 5.59
CA ILE A 7 -15.27 -13.73 6.44
C ILE A 7 -16.44 -12.88 5.99
N LYS A 8 -17.49 -13.55 5.49
CA LYS A 8 -18.77 -12.89 5.22
C LYS A 8 -19.68 -13.07 6.43
N ALA A 9 -20.22 -11.96 6.94
CA ALA A 9 -21.05 -11.95 8.14
C ALA A 9 -22.25 -11.00 8.00
N ILE A 10 -23.21 -11.12 8.90
CA ILE A 10 -24.35 -10.20 9.01
C ILE A 10 -23.85 -8.81 9.43
N GLU A 11 -24.29 -7.76 8.74
CA GLU A 11 -23.97 -6.37 9.08
C GLU A 11 -24.74 -5.94 10.34
N LYS A 12 -24.05 -5.94 11.48
CA LYS A 12 -24.58 -5.41 12.75
C LYS A 12 -23.47 -4.92 13.69
N PRO A 13 -23.80 -4.04 14.64
CA PRO A 13 -22.82 -3.59 15.64
C PRO A 13 -22.18 -4.76 16.40
N GLY A 14 -20.85 -4.72 16.54
CA GLY A 14 -20.08 -5.66 17.36
C GLY A 14 -19.60 -6.94 16.66
N VAL A 15 -19.91 -7.18 15.38
CA VAL A 15 -19.43 -8.38 14.67
C VAL A 15 -17.90 -8.44 14.63
N LEU A 16 -17.23 -7.37 14.20
CA LEU A 16 -15.77 -7.33 14.18
C LEU A 16 -15.17 -7.59 15.57
N SER A 17 -15.74 -6.98 16.63
CA SER A 17 -15.27 -7.18 18.01
C SER A 17 -15.39 -8.65 18.44
N LYS A 18 -16.48 -9.34 18.06
CA LYS A 18 -16.62 -10.77 18.34
C LYS A 18 -15.58 -11.61 17.60
N LEU A 19 -15.38 -11.34 16.31
CA LEU A 19 -14.37 -12.03 15.49
C LEU A 19 -12.96 -11.84 16.07
N THR A 20 -12.58 -10.61 16.41
CA THR A 20 -11.25 -10.34 16.96
C THR A 20 -11.07 -10.91 18.36
N SER A 21 -12.12 -10.89 19.21
CA SER A 21 -12.06 -11.51 20.55
C SER A 21 -11.87 -13.02 20.43
N PHE A 22 -12.61 -13.65 19.52
CA PHE A 22 -12.50 -15.08 19.26
C PHE A 22 -11.11 -15.53 18.79
N ILE A 23 -10.47 -14.71 17.94
CA ILE A 23 -9.10 -14.93 17.47
C ILE A 23 -8.12 -14.73 18.64
N ALA A 24 -8.31 -13.68 19.44
CA ALA A 24 -7.48 -13.39 20.61
C ALA A 24 -7.56 -14.49 21.70
N ASP A 25 -8.74 -15.08 21.93
CA ASP A 25 -8.94 -16.19 22.89
C ASP A 25 -8.12 -17.44 22.53
N ARG A 26 -7.73 -17.57 21.25
CA ARG A 26 -6.85 -18.64 20.74
C ARG A 26 -5.37 -18.23 20.71
N ASN A 27 -5.04 -17.08 21.30
CA ASN A 27 -3.70 -16.50 21.29
C ASN A 27 -3.12 -16.33 19.87
N VAL A 28 -3.99 -16.04 18.90
CA VAL A 28 -3.61 -15.80 17.51
C VAL A 28 -3.48 -14.29 17.28
N ASN A 29 -2.37 -13.87 16.68
CA ASN A 29 -2.13 -12.47 16.37
C ASN A 29 -2.73 -12.09 15.01
N ILE A 30 -3.42 -10.94 14.93
CA ILE A 30 -3.89 -10.35 13.68
C ILE A 30 -2.85 -9.34 13.20
N VAL A 31 -2.36 -9.51 11.97
CA VAL A 31 -1.38 -8.59 11.38
C VAL A 31 -1.96 -7.61 10.39
N TYR A 32 -3.07 -7.96 9.76
CA TYR A 32 -3.78 -7.06 8.87
C TYR A 32 -5.26 -7.40 8.88
N THR A 33 -6.11 -6.38 8.79
CA THR A 33 -7.53 -6.57 8.58
C THR A 33 -8.10 -5.45 7.74
N GLN A 34 -9.13 -5.80 6.96
CA GLN A 34 -9.95 -4.86 6.23
C GLN A 34 -11.40 -5.26 6.39
N VAL A 35 -12.26 -4.30 6.71
CA VAL A 35 -13.71 -4.49 6.79
C VAL A 35 -14.39 -3.52 5.85
N TYR A 36 -15.36 -4.01 5.11
CA TYR A 36 -16.25 -3.18 4.34
C TYR A 36 -17.65 -3.77 4.29
N ARG A 37 -18.63 -2.89 4.17
CA ARG A 37 -20.03 -3.25 4.02
C ARG A 37 -20.29 -3.65 2.57
N GLU A 38 -20.78 -4.87 2.32
CA GLU A 38 -21.18 -5.31 0.98
C GLU A 38 -22.60 -4.84 0.63
N SER A 39 -23.50 -4.84 1.62
CA SER A 39 -24.90 -4.44 1.44
C SER A 39 -25.50 -3.95 2.76
N SER A 40 -26.80 -3.63 2.76
CA SER A 40 -27.48 -3.27 4.00
C SER A 40 -27.37 -4.34 5.09
N ASP A 41 -27.25 -5.60 4.67
CA ASP A 41 -27.46 -6.80 5.48
C ASP A 41 -26.16 -7.57 5.74
N TYR A 42 -25.10 -7.30 4.96
CA TYR A 42 -23.85 -8.08 4.99
C TYR A 42 -22.60 -7.21 4.98
N ALA A 43 -21.57 -7.69 5.68
CA ALA A 43 -20.23 -7.16 5.70
C ALA A 43 -19.22 -8.25 5.35
N SER A 44 -18.10 -7.84 4.75
CA SER A 44 -16.96 -8.71 4.52
C SER A 44 -15.76 -8.21 5.31
N THR A 45 -15.12 -9.16 5.99
CA THR A 45 -13.96 -8.93 6.84
C THR A 45 -12.83 -9.82 6.37
N TYR A 46 -11.83 -9.22 5.76
CA TYR A 46 -10.57 -9.87 5.46
C TYR A 46 -9.64 -9.77 6.67
N ILE A 47 -9.03 -10.89 7.05
CA ILE A 47 -8.08 -10.97 8.17
C ILE A 47 -6.86 -11.77 7.75
N GLU A 48 -5.69 -11.21 8.00
CA GLU A 48 -4.41 -11.92 8.00
C GLU A 48 -3.94 -12.16 9.44
N VAL A 49 -3.56 -13.39 9.72
CA VAL A 49 -3.10 -13.85 11.03
C VAL A 49 -1.72 -14.49 10.92
N GLU A 50 -0.95 -14.38 11.99
CA GLU A 50 0.38 -14.99 12.09
C GLU A 50 0.42 -16.14 13.10
N ASP A 51 1.32 -17.08 12.80
CA ASP A 51 1.76 -18.16 13.69
C ASP A 51 0.60 -19.01 14.25
N VAL A 52 -0.32 -19.37 13.35
CA VAL A 52 -1.44 -20.27 13.64
C VAL A 52 -1.01 -21.72 13.39
N ASP A 53 -0.98 -22.53 14.45
CA ASP A 53 -0.61 -23.96 14.37
C ASP A 53 -1.58 -24.77 13.49
N ASP A 54 -2.89 -24.59 13.69
CA ASP A 54 -3.95 -25.25 12.90
C ASP A 54 -4.92 -24.22 12.33
N PHE A 55 -4.57 -23.71 11.14
CA PHE A 55 -5.40 -22.73 10.43
C PHE A 55 -6.75 -23.31 9.96
N ASP A 56 -6.80 -24.61 9.69
CA ASP A 56 -8.04 -25.29 9.30
C ASP A 56 -9.04 -25.33 10.45
N LEU A 57 -8.56 -25.61 11.67
CA LEU A 57 -9.38 -25.57 12.87
C LEU A 57 -9.87 -24.16 13.17
N LEU A 58 -9.00 -23.14 13.07
CA LEU A 58 -9.41 -21.74 13.28
C LEU A 58 -10.55 -21.32 12.33
N VAL A 59 -10.43 -21.67 11.04
CA VAL A 59 -11.48 -21.38 10.04
C VAL A 59 -12.80 -22.06 10.41
N LYS A 60 -12.77 -23.36 10.74
CA LYS A 60 -13.96 -24.12 11.14
C LYS A 60 -14.62 -23.54 12.39
N ASP A 61 -13.82 -23.12 13.36
CA ASP A 61 -14.36 -22.57 14.60
C ASP A 61 -15.00 -21.20 14.35
N ILE A 62 -14.42 -20.35 13.49
CA ILE A 62 -15.02 -19.05 13.11
C ILE A 62 -16.36 -19.24 12.40
N GLU A 63 -16.50 -20.28 11.58
CA GLU A 63 -17.79 -20.62 10.95
C GLU A 63 -18.91 -20.94 11.95
N GLN A 64 -18.58 -21.25 13.21
CA GLN A 64 -19.57 -21.49 14.27
C GLN A 64 -20.05 -20.20 14.95
N VAL A 65 -19.45 -19.04 14.64
CA VAL A 65 -19.90 -17.74 15.17
C VAL A 65 -21.26 -17.43 14.55
N PRO A 66 -22.33 -17.16 15.35
CA PRO A 66 -23.70 -17.02 14.83
C PRO A 66 -23.89 -15.96 13.75
N GLU A 67 -23.04 -14.94 13.73
CA GLU A 67 -23.06 -13.86 12.75
C GLU A 67 -22.39 -14.22 11.41
N VAL A 68 -21.57 -15.26 11.38
CA VAL A 68 -20.76 -15.64 10.21
C VAL A 68 -21.61 -16.49 9.27
N LEU A 69 -21.61 -16.11 8.00
CA LEU A 69 -22.33 -16.79 6.92
C LEU A 69 -21.42 -17.74 6.15
N SER A 70 -20.15 -17.36 5.97
CA SER A 70 -19.14 -18.21 5.34
C SER A 70 -17.74 -17.70 5.64
N VAL A 71 -16.77 -18.61 5.72
CA VAL A 71 -15.34 -18.28 5.78
C VAL A 71 -14.65 -18.91 4.57
N LYS A 72 -13.80 -18.14 3.89
CA LYS A 72 -13.00 -18.62 2.76
C LYS A 72 -11.54 -18.35 3.03
N LYS A 73 -10.70 -19.39 2.93
CA LYS A 73 -9.25 -19.20 2.93
C LYS A 73 -8.85 -18.33 1.74
N SER A 74 -7.94 -17.41 1.97
CA SER A 74 -7.44 -16.49 0.96
C SER A 74 -5.92 -16.40 1.05
N PRO A 75 -5.21 -16.09 -0.04
CA PRO A 75 -3.82 -15.64 0.04
C PRO A 75 -3.68 -14.32 0.83
N SER A 76 -2.51 -14.07 1.42
CA SER A 76 -2.18 -12.75 1.99
C SER A 76 -2.09 -11.67 0.89
N MET A 77 -2.35 -10.42 1.25
CA MET A 77 -2.22 -9.28 0.34
C MET A 77 -0.78 -9.09 -0.11
N ASP A 78 0.20 -9.35 0.77
CA ASP A 78 1.61 -9.34 0.39
C ASP A 78 1.93 -10.43 -0.65
N LYS A 79 1.39 -11.65 -0.49
CA LYS A 79 1.64 -12.74 -1.45
C LYS A 79 1.10 -12.46 -2.85
N ILE A 80 -0.01 -11.73 -2.97
CA ILE A 80 -0.66 -11.48 -4.26
C ILE A 80 -0.24 -10.14 -4.86
N TRP A 81 -0.30 -9.08 -4.05
CA TRP A 81 -0.10 -7.69 -4.47
C TRP A 81 1.26 -7.12 -4.05
N GLY A 82 1.93 -7.74 -3.07
CA GLY A 82 3.29 -7.39 -2.62
C GLY A 82 3.47 -5.94 -2.21
N LYS A 83 4.62 -5.34 -2.52
CA LYS A 83 4.91 -3.94 -2.18
C LYS A 83 4.17 -3.00 -3.13
N ARG A 84 3.86 -1.79 -2.68
CA ARG A 84 3.07 -0.81 -3.46
C ARG A 84 3.90 0.42 -3.76
N ILE A 85 3.79 0.88 -5.00
CA ILE A 85 4.23 2.20 -5.44
C ILE A 85 2.99 3.06 -5.59
N ILE A 86 2.98 4.22 -4.94
CA ILE A 86 1.91 5.19 -5.04
C ILE A 86 2.39 6.35 -5.91
N ILE A 87 1.62 6.74 -6.92
CA ILE A 87 1.96 7.86 -7.81
C ILE A 87 0.85 8.92 -7.73
N ILE A 88 1.21 10.14 -7.35
CA ILE A 88 0.26 11.25 -7.14
C ILE A 88 0.72 12.48 -7.92
N GLY A 89 -0.21 13.17 -8.58
CA GLY A 89 0.06 14.47 -9.20
C GLY A 89 -0.74 14.74 -10.47
N GLY A 90 -0.14 15.47 -11.41
CA GLY A 90 -0.79 15.84 -12.67
C GLY A 90 -0.98 14.63 -13.58
N GLY A 91 -2.19 14.41 -14.10
CA GLY A 91 -2.56 13.17 -14.81
C GLY A 91 -1.62 12.77 -15.94
N ALA A 92 -1.09 13.72 -16.73
CA ALA A 92 -0.13 13.41 -17.78
C ALA A 92 1.19 12.85 -17.23
N GLN A 93 1.74 13.46 -16.18
CA GLN A 93 2.99 13.03 -15.56
C GLN A 93 2.80 11.73 -14.78
N VAL A 94 1.68 11.59 -14.06
CA VAL A 94 1.30 10.35 -13.37
C VAL A 94 1.30 9.17 -14.35
N SER A 95 0.70 9.34 -15.54
CA SER A 95 0.68 8.28 -16.56
C SER A 95 2.07 7.91 -17.08
N GLN A 96 2.97 8.87 -17.25
CA GLN A 96 4.34 8.60 -17.70
C GLN A 96 5.15 7.85 -16.64
N VAL A 97 5.01 8.23 -15.36
CA VAL A 97 5.63 7.48 -14.25
C VAL A 97 5.04 6.08 -14.16
N ALA A 98 3.71 5.95 -14.29
CA ALA A 98 3.05 4.66 -14.27
C ALA A 98 3.54 3.74 -15.39
N LEU A 99 3.77 4.25 -16.61
CA LEU A 99 4.33 3.47 -17.71
C LEU A 99 5.66 2.81 -17.32
N GLY A 100 6.59 3.58 -16.77
CA GLY A 100 7.89 3.05 -16.33
C GLY A 100 7.78 2.07 -15.18
N ALA A 101 6.96 2.40 -14.17
CA ALA A 101 6.75 1.56 -13.00
C ALA A 101 6.07 0.22 -13.37
N ILE A 102 5.04 0.24 -14.21
CA ILE A 102 4.36 -0.99 -14.65
C ILE A 102 5.32 -1.87 -15.45
N THR A 103 6.08 -1.28 -16.37
CA THR A 103 7.05 -2.02 -17.21
C THR A 103 8.11 -2.71 -16.36
N GLU A 104 8.68 -2.02 -15.38
CA GLU A 104 9.69 -2.61 -14.52
C GLU A 104 9.07 -3.60 -13.52
N ALA A 105 7.90 -3.30 -12.94
CA ALA A 105 7.20 -4.21 -12.04
C ALA A 105 6.85 -5.54 -12.72
N ASP A 106 6.42 -5.53 -13.99
CA ASP A 106 6.13 -6.75 -14.76
C ASP A 106 7.36 -7.68 -14.82
N ARG A 107 8.54 -7.10 -15.10
CA ARG A 107 9.81 -7.84 -15.16
C ARG A 107 10.16 -8.54 -13.84
N HIS A 108 9.89 -7.89 -12.71
CA HIS A 108 10.11 -8.47 -11.37
C HIS A 108 9.01 -9.47 -11.00
N ASN A 109 7.76 -9.17 -11.34
CA ASN A 109 6.59 -9.97 -10.97
C ASN A 109 6.61 -11.36 -11.61
N ILE A 110 7.01 -11.46 -12.89
CA ILE A 110 7.15 -12.74 -13.60
C ILE A 110 8.21 -13.66 -12.95
N ARG A 111 9.16 -13.08 -12.20
CA ARG A 111 10.25 -13.80 -11.52
C ARG A 111 9.93 -14.18 -10.07
N GLY A 112 8.72 -13.88 -9.60
CA GLY A 112 8.22 -14.32 -8.30
C GLY A 112 8.13 -13.23 -7.23
N GLU A 113 8.71 -12.04 -7.46
CA GLU A 113 8.39 -10.87 -6.63
C GLU A 113 6.95 -10.40 -6.88
N ARG A 114 6.43 -9.50 -6.04
CA ARG A 114 5.14 -8.84 -6.25
C ARG A 114 5.28 -7.36 -5.93
N ILE A 115 5.00 -6.53 -6.93
CA ILE A 115 4.99 -5.08 -6.84
C ILE A 115 3.78 -4.58 -7.60
N SER A 116 2.92 -3.82 -6.93
CA SER A 116 1.77 -3.15 -7.53
C SER A 116 2.02 -1.64 -7.68
N VAL A 117 1.33 -1.04 -8.65
CA VAL A 117 1.43 0.39 -8.96
C VAL A 117 0.04 0.99 -8.89
N ASP A 118 -0.17 1.88 -7.93
CA ASP A 118 -1.46 2.53 -7.69
C ASP A 118 -1.30 4.03 -7.96
N THR A 119 -2.26 4.64 -8.66
CA THR A 119 -2.14 6.03 -9.12
C THR A 119 -3.35 6.87 -8.76
N LEU A 120 -3.13 8.14 -8.41
CA LEU A 120 -4.18 9.13 -8.19
C LEU A 120 -3.84 10.45 -8.90
N PRO A 121 -4.52 10.78 -10.02
CA PRO A 121 -4.39 12.10 -10.63
C PRO A 121 -5.14 13.14 -9.81
N ILE A 122 -4.42 14.08 -9.21
CA ILE A 122 -4.98 15.14 -8.37
C ILE A 122 -4.11 16.39 -8.41
N VAL A 123 -4.74 17.57 -8.37
CA VAL A 123 -4.07 18.88 -8.43
C VAL A 123 -4.64 19.82 -7.38
N GLY A 124 -3.86 20.84 -7.02
CA GLY A 124 -4.17 21.79 -5.94
C GLY A 124 -3.38 21.44 -4.67
N GLU A 125 -2.79 22.47 -4.05
CA GLU A 125 -1.83 22.29 -2.96
C GLU A 125 -2.42 21.53 -1.76
N GLU A 126 -3.56 21.98 -1.24
CA GLU A 126 -4.23 21.35 -0.09
C GLU A 126 -4.60 19.89 -0.36
N LYS A 127 -5.19 19.62 -1.54
CA LYS A 127 -5.58 18.27 -1.94
C LYS A 127 -4.38 17.33 -2.10
N LEU A 128 -3.27 17.86 -2.63
CA LEU A 128 -2.02 17.11 -2.74
C LEU A 128 -1.44 16.82 -1.36
N ALA A 129 -1.40 17.81 -0.45
CA ALA A 129 -0.94 17.63 0.92
C ALA A 129 -1.74 16.55 1.67
N GLU A 130 -3.08 16.63 1.59
CA GLU A 130 -3.98 15.61 2.16
C GLU A 130 -3.73 14.21 1.56
N SER A 131 -3.56 14.13 0.24
CA SER A 131 -3.31 12.87 -0.45
C SER A 131 -1.96 12.26 -0.07
N VAL A 132 -0.91 13.08 0.05
CA VAL A 132 0.42 12.66 0.50
C VAL A 132 0.35 12.12 1.93
N LYS A 133 -0.33 12.85 2.83
CA LYS A 133 -0.51 12.41 4.22
C LYS A 133 -1.28 11.09 4.32
N ALA A 134 -2.33 10.92 3.51
CA ALA A 134 -3.17 9.72 3.50
C ALA A 134 -2.42 8.44 3.09
N VAL A 135 -1.23 8.56 2.47
CA VAL A 135 -0.38 7.41 2.15
C VAL A 135 0.03 6.62 3.41
N LEU A 136 0.17 7.27 4.57
CA LEU A 136 0.47 6.59 5.84
C LEU A 136 -0.61 5.58 6.26
N SER A 137 -1.85 5.76 5.78
CA SER A 137 -2.95 4.84 6.05
C SER A 137 -3.00 3.66 5.08
N LEU A 138 -2.14 3.63 4.06
CA LEU A 138 -2.10 2.55 3.08
C LEU A 138 -1.09 1.48 3.51
N PRO A 139 -1.51 0.22 3.64
CA PRO A 139 -0.57 -0.86 3.93
C PRO A 139 0.34 -1.12 2.73
N ARG A 140 1.56 -1.64 2.99
CA ARG A 140 2.53 -2.13 1.99
C ARG A 140 3.17 -1.07 1.09
N VAL A 141 2.99 0.23 1.36
CA VAL A 141 3.63 1.27 0.56
C VAL A 141 5.14 1.26 0.80
N GLY A 142 5.91 1.13 -0.27
CA GLY A 142 7.38 1.25 -0.21
C GLY A 142 7.88 2.57 -0.80
N VAL A 143 7.20 3.09 -1.84
CA VAL A 143 7.58 4.33 -2.52
C VAL A 143 6.36 5.19 -2.82
N LEU A 144 6.50 6.49 -2.62
CA LEU A 144 5.60 7.53 -3.11
C LEU A 144 6.33 8.34 -4.21
N VAL A 145 5.73 8.47 -5.39
CA VAL A 145 6.23 9.31 -6.48
C VAL A 145 5.32 10.53 -6.66
N LEU A 146 5.91 11.72 -6.55
CA LEU A 146 5.26 13.00 -6.78
C LEU A 146 5.51 13.47 -8.22
N ALA A 147 4.47 13.38 -9.04
CA ALA A 147 4.51 13.62 -10.47
C ALA A 147 3.86 14.96 -10.82
N GLY A 148 4.63 16.04 -10.73
CA GLY A 148 4.17 17.42 -10.88
C GLY A 148 5.10 18.28 -11.74
N SER A 149 4.60 19.41 -12.24
CA SER A 149 5.42 20.48 -12.83
C SER A 149 5.74 21.58 -11.83
N LEU A 150 4.88 21.76 -10.83
CA LEU A 150 5.09 22.65 -9.69
C LEU A 150 4.44 22.08 -8.43
N MET A 151 5.22 21.85 -7.37
CA MET A 151 4.72 21.47 -6.05
C MET A 151 5.57 22.10 -4.94
N GLY A 152 4.92 22.59 -3.89
CA GLY A 152 5.57 23.26 -2.77
C GLY A 152 4.57 23.53 -1.64
N GLY A 153 4.90 24.47 -0.76
CA GLY A 153 4.02 24.87 0.34
C GLY A 153 3.72 23.72 1.30
N THR A 154 2.46 23.56 1.66
CA THR A 154 1.96 22.58 2.64
C THR A 154 2.25 21.11 2.25
N ILE A 155 2.48 20.82 0.97
CA ILE A 155 2.89 19.48 0.51
C ILE A 155 4.22 19.06 1.16
N VAL A 156 5.14 20.01 1.38
CA VAL A 156 6.43 19.74 2.03
C VAL A 156 6.24 19.26 3.47
N ASP A 157 5.27 19.82 4.20
CA ASP A 157 5.01 19.43 5.57
C ASP A 157 4.42 18.02 5.63
N SER A 158 3.56 17.65 4.68
CA SER A 158 3.07 16.28 4.53
C SER A 158 4.20 15.30 4.17
N ILE A 159 5.15 15.69 3.31
CA ILE A 159 6.34 14.89 2.99
C ILE A 159 7.16 14.62 4.26
N LYS A 160 7.43 15.67 5.06
CA LYS A 160 8.17 15.52 6.33
C LYS A 160 7.45 14.59 7.29
N GLU A 161 6.12 14.69 7.40
CA GLU A 161 5.31 13.82 8.25
C GLU A 161 5.37 12.36 7.78
N VAL A 162 5.30 12.10 6.47
CA VAL A 162 5.46 10.75 5.92
C VAL A 162 6.82 10.16 6.28
N LYS A 163 7.90 10.93 6.09
CA LYS A 163 9.27 10.48 6.39
C LYS A 163 9.53 10.27 7.89
N SER A 164 8.83 11.00 8.77
CA SER A 164 9.02 10.84 10.22
C SER A 164 8.27 9.65 10.82
N HIS A 165 7.25 9.13 10.12
CA HIS A 165 6.39 8.05 10.63
C HIS A 165 6.52 6.74 9.83
N SER A 166 7.32 6.71 8.77
CA SER A 166 7.45 5.55 7.90
C SER A 166 8.79 5.52 7.18
N ASP A 167 9.16 4.34 6.68
CA ASP A 167 10.31 4.16 5.79
C ASP A 167 9.95 4.35 4.31
N ILE A 168 8.79 4.97 4.01
CA ILE A 168 8.35 5.23 2.64
C ILE A 168 9.34 6.19 1.98
N LYS A 169 9.93 5.73 0.88
CA LYS A 169 10.83 6.54 0.07
C LYS A 169 10.04 7.46 -0.85
N ILE A 170 10.50 8.69 -1.01
CA ILE A 170 9.81 9.72 -1.78
C ILE A 170 10.65 10.08 -2.99
N ILE A 171 10.09 9.88 -4.18
CA ILE A 171 10.68 10.29 -5.45
C ILE A 171 9.91 11.50 -5.96
N SER A 172 10.61 12.56 -6.34
CA SER A 172 10.04 13.73 -6.99
C SER A 172 10.46 13.77 -8.45
N LEU A 173 9.56 14.15 -9.35
CA LEU A 173 10.02 14.64 -10.66
C LEU A 173 10.83 15.93 -10.48
N ASN A 174 11.72 16.21 -11.41
CA ASN A 174 12.46 17.48 -11.46
C ASN A 174 11.49 18.61 -11.84
N MET A 175 10.85 19.18 -10.82
CA MET A 175 9.77 20.16 -10.94
C MET A 175 10.13 21.49 -10.28
N VAL A 176 9.32 22.52 -10.53
CA VAL A 176 9.43 23.80 -9.84
C VAL A 176 8.86 23.69 -8.42
N GLY A 177 9.42 24.45 -7.47
CA GLY A 177 8.95 24.48 -6.10
C GLY A 177 9.79 23.62 -5.15
N SER A 178 9.45 23.66 -3.87
CA SER A 178 10.28 23.16 -2.78
C SER A 178 10.18 21.65 -2.56
N VAL A 179 9.19 20.94 -3.13
CA VAL A 179 9.01 19.50 -2.90
C VAL A 179 10.25 18.68 -3.25
N ARG A 180 10.94 19.02 -4.34
CA ARG A 180 12.14 18.31 -4.80
C ARG A 180 13.28 18.32 -3.76
N ASP A 181 13.35 19.35 -2.91
CA ASP A 181 14.41 19.50 -1.91
C ASP A 181 14.21 18.58 -0.70
N TYR A 182 13.02 17.98 -0.56
CA TYR A 182 12.66 17.07 0.53
C TYR A 182 12.46 15.62 0.09
N ALA A 183 12.49 15.37 -1.23
CA ALA A 183 12.48 14.03 -1.79
C ALA A 183 13.79 13.28 -1.49
N ASP A 184 13.74 11.96 -1.45
CA ASP A 184 14.93 11.11 -1.34
C ASP A 184 15.69 11.04 -2.66
N LEU A 185 14.96 11.14 -3.78
CA LEU A 185 15.50 11.14 -5.13
C LEU A 185 14.71 12.09 -6.03
N VAL A 186 15.43 12.89 -6.81
CA VAL A 186 14.86 13.74 -7.88
C VAL A 186 15.20 13.16 -9.24
N VAL A 187 14.19 12.96 -10.10
CA VAL A 187 14.37 12.36 -11.44
C VAL A 187 13.75 13.25 -12.51
N THR A 188 14.49 13.55 -13.59
CA THR A 188 13.96 14.39 -14.68
C THR A 188 12.99 13.61 -15.56
N ASP A 189 13.37 12.42 -16.03
CA ASP A 189 12.53 11.62 -16.91
C ASP A 189 11.44 10.88 -16.11
N PRO A 190 10.15 11.10 -16.39
CA PRO A 190 9.09 10.49 -15.62
C PRO A 190 9.03 8.97 -15.78
N VAL A 191 9.37 8.43 -16.94
CA VAL A 191 9.39 6.96 -17.15
C VAL A 191 10.49 6.34 -16.29
N GLN A 192 11.68 6.92 -16.29
CA GLN A 192 12.79 6.50 -15.44
C GLN A 192 12.44 6.62 -13.95
N ALA A 193 11.72 7.66 -13.54
CA ALA A 193 11.27 7.79 -12.15
C ALA A 193 10.41 6.59 -11.72
N GLY A 194 9.52 6.12 -12.61
CA GLY A 194 8.72 4.91 -12.39
C GLY A 194 9.58 3.65 -12.27
N VAL A 195 10.57 3.47 -13.16
CA VAL A 195 11.51 2.34 -13.10
C VAL A 195 12.29 2.35 -11.79
N MET A 196 12.83 3.51 -11.40
CA MET A 196 13.61 3.66 -10.17
C MET A 196 12.76 3.44 -8.92
N ALA A 197 11.47 3.82 -8.93
CA ALA A 197 10.53 3.51 -7.86
C ALA A 197 10.41 2.00 -7.63
N VAL A 198 10.27 1.20 -8.70
CA VAL A 198 10.23 -0.26 -8.61
C VAL A 198 11.56 -0.83 -8.13
N MET A 199 12.66 -0.37 -8.72
CA MET A 199 13.99 -0.84 -8.34
C MET A 199 14.34 -0.53 -6.89
N THR A 200 13.75 0.51 -6.29
CA THR A 200 13.91 0.85 -4.87
C THR A 200 13.30 -0.19 -3.95
N VAL A 201 12.18 -0.80 -4.34
CA VAL A 201 11.46 -1.77 -3.50
C VAL A 201 11.74 -3.22 -3.88
N ALA A 202 12.28 -3.48 -5.08
CA ALA A 202 12.58 -4.81 -5.56
C ALA A 202 13.79 -5.41 -4.80
N ASN A 203 13.62 -6.63 -4.28
CA ASN A 203 14.68 -7.29 -3.51
C ASN A 203 15.82 -7.81 -4.40
N THR A 204 15.54 -8.08 -5.68
CA THR A 204 16.54 -8.56 -6.66
C THR A 204 17.28 -7.43 -7.37
N ALA A 205 16.88 -6.18 -7.17
CA ALA A 205 17.60 -5.03 -7.72
C ALA A 205 18.83 -4.68 -6.87
N LYS A 206 19.94 -4.31 -7.53
CA LYS A 206 21.13 -3.77 -6.86
C LYS A 206 21.04 -2.27 -6.60
N PHE A 207 19.95 -1.64 -6.99
CA PHE A 207 19.76 -0.21 -6.84
C PHE A 207 19.51 0.13 -5.38
N ASP A 208 20.17 1.18 -4.91
CA ASP A 208 20.05 1.67 -3.55
C ASP A 208 19.78 3.18 -3.65
N ILE A 209 18.54 3.57 -3.36
CA ILE A 209 18.08 4.96 -3.46
C ILE A 209 18.88 5.87 -2.54
N ASP A 210 19.36 5.37 -1.40
CA ASP A 210 20.09 6.17 -0.41
C ASP A 210 21.50 6.55 -0.89
N ARG A 211 21.96 5.96 -2.00
CA ARG A 211 23.25 6.30 -2.65
C ARG A 211 23.12 7.29 -3.81
N VAL A 212 21.90 7.63 -4.23
CA VAL A 212 21.65 8.47 -5.40
C VAL A 212 20.64 9.55 -5.05
N LYS A 213 21.07 10.82 -5.09
CA LYS A 213 20.19 11.96 -4.78
C LYS A 213 19.47 12.52 -6.00
N GLU A 214 20.11 12.45 -7.18
CA GLU A 214 19.57 13.00 -8.41
C GLU A 214 19.88 12.07 -9.60
N ALA A 215 18.90 11.92 -10.48
CA ALA A 215 19.03 11.29 -11.80
C ALA A 215 18.50 12.28 -12.85
N LEU A 216 19.40 13.16 -13.30
CA LEU A 216 19.08 14.30 -14.16
C LEU A 216 19.03 13.97 -15.64
#